data_AF-A0A8T3SCM1-F1
#
_entry.id   AF-A0A8T3SCM1-F1
#
_cell.length_a   1.000
_cell.length_b   1.000
_cell.length_c   1.000
_cell.angle_alpha   90.00
_cell.angle_beta   90.00
_cell.angle_gamma   90.00
#
_symmetry.space_group_name_H-M   'P 1'
#
loop_
_entity.id
_entity.type
_entity.pdbx_description
1 polymer ?
#
loop_
_entity_poly.entity_id
_entity_poly.type
_entity_poly.pdbx_seq_one_letter_code
_entity_poly.pdbx_strand_id
1 'polypeptide(L)'
;MPKSATSGIPTNMGLDHVGIVVPDAKQATTFLMEVFDAEFGWEVKRDATPTAGMRGWSTLFDVHPDAYMPHVIMLKCGAHPLAQYIEIFEWKTPDQPSRQGENGWHKFSDIGNSYISFTVQDLDQVITHLKSKVIPKWPGVRLIQDPPMQFPLRGEVCTSTFLVSPWGMWIELTCWSKSKTLGTLIKAQQRSINNQYVGQSIFELPTPAFLVDLDCVDHNIKLMSARMLDKNVAWKIPSKAHKCPDLAKYILNHSSADGVVLLTLTEAELFAKAGIDNIYLANQVGTEADLKRLSLLAKQTKRLCVAVDDADYLHHLATAVQQWEIQTPIHVLIEVNVNHHRCGVNTVSEAVHLARLAKQIEITTGAIIFDGITGYEGHTPILPPSTKTHETQLSHNILAAVKIAIESAGICVNVISGGGSCNYIDCLQTGVLTEIQAGGGALGDLLYYHQANLKDYDHQMGSLILTQIISVPTDQSRAIGNAGFKAVGWHPFGGLPAPRDRQDLRVIGLSAEHTKLESVTPPASVDLMRGDKVVLIAAYTDALGFLHKKIYGIRNDYVEVVWDIAS
;
A
#
# COMPACT_ATOMS: atom_id res chain seq x y z
N MET A 1 -14.36 17.68 20.87
CA MET A 1 -13.18 18.19 21.60
C MET A 1 -11.93 17.61 20.96
N PRO A 2 -10.86 18.39 20.74
CA PRO A 2 -9.58 17.85 20.30
C PRO A 2 -9.01 16.92 21.37
N LYS A 3 -8.48 15.77 20.96
CA LYS A 3 -7.90 14.76 21.85
C LYS A 3 -6.51 15.23 22.25
N SER A 4 -6.23 15.34 23.55
CA SER A 4 -4.86 15.54 24.06
C SER A 4 -4.01 14.33 23.64
N ALA A 5 -2.91 14.58 22.93
CA ALA A 5 -2.10 13.57 22.24
C ALA A 5 -1.39 12.56 23.16
N THR A 6 -1.47 12.71 24.49
CA THR A 6 -0.61 11.98 25.45
C THR A 6 -1.36 11.26 26.57
N SER A 7 -2.68 11.12 26.50
CA SER A 7 -3.50 10.52 27.59
C SER A 7 -4.00 9.10 27.30
N GLY A 8 -3.71 8.54 26.13
CA GLY A 8 -4.13 7.17 25.76
C GLY A 8 -3.18 6.10 26.27
N ILE A 9 -3.61 4.84 26.22
CA ILE A 9 -2.77 3.67 26.51
C ILE A 9 -1.53 3.70 25.59
N PRO A 10 -0.29 3.75 26.13
CA PRO A 10 0.92 3.73 25.32
C PRO A 10 0.97 2.47 24.45
N THR A 11 1.49 2.58 23.22
CA THR A 11 1.65 1.45 22.28
C THR A 11 0.35 0.77 21.84
N ASN A 12 -0.83 1.36 22.10
CA ASN A 12 -2.10 0.80 21.64
C ASN A 12 -2.13 0.65 20.11
N MET A 13 -2.27 -0.59 19.64
CA MET A 13 -2.31 -0.95 18.22
C MET A 13 -3.75 -1.07 17.67
N GLY A 14 -4.77 -1.05 18.54
CA GLY A 14 -6.17 -1.18 18.14
C GLY A 14 -6.98 -2.10 19.06
N LEU A 15 -8.25 -2.32 18.69
CA LEU A 15 -9.09 -3.36 19.28
C LEU A 15 -8.78 -4.69 18.59
N ASP A 16 -8.53 -5.73 19.39
CA ASP A 16 -8.21 -7.09 18.91
C ASP A 16 -9.47 -7.97 18.82
N HIS A 17 -10.24 -8.03 19.91
CA HIS A 17 -11.47 -8.82 20.02
C HIS A 17 -12.46 -8.21 21.02
N VAL A 18 -13.68 -8.75 21.00
CA VAL A 18 -14.73 -8.46 21.99
C VAL A 18 -15.09 -9.76 22.72
N GLY A 19 -14.93 -9.77 24.05
CA GLY A 19 -15.34 -10.89 24.90
C GLY A 19 -16.82 -10.84 25.25
N ILE A 20 -17.52 -11.97 25.13
CA ILE A 20 -18.93 -12.12 25.54
C ILE A 20 -19.13 -13.35 26.44
N VAL A 21 -20.00 -13.24 27.44
CA VAL A 21 -20.37 -14.36 28.32
C VAL A 21 -21.72 -14.92 27.86
N VAL A 22 -21.80 -16.24 27.72
CA VAL A 22 -22.99 -16.96 27.26
C VAL A 22 -23.30 -18.16 28.17
N PRO A 23 -24.57 -18.58 28.27
CA PRO A 23 -24.95 -19.74 29.10
C PRO A 23 -24.51 -21.09 28.52
N ASP A 24 -24.35 -21.16 27.19
CA ASP A 24 -23.93 -22.33 26.43
C ASP A 24 -23.03 -21.87 25.27
N ALA A 25 -21.72 -22.13 25.36
CA ALA A 25 -20.77 -21.68 24.34
C ALA A 25 -21.00 -22.39 23.00
N LYS A 26 -21.38 -23.67 23.01
CA LYS A 26 -21.59 -24.43 21.78
C LYS A 26 -22.81 -23.95 21.02
N GLN A 27 -23.90 -23.64 21.73
CA GLN A 27 -25.09 -23.04 21.13
C GLN A 27 -24.77 -21.66 20.54
N ALA A 28 -24.05 -20.81 21.29
CA ALA A 28 -23.65 -19.49 20.82
C ALA A 28 -22.75 -19.57 19.59
N THR A 29 -21.76 -20.46 19.60
CA THR A 29 -20.88 -20.72 18.46
C THR A 29 -21.67 -21.16 17.24
N THR A 30 -22.53 -22.16 17.38
CA THR A 30 -23.34 -22.67 16.25
C THR A 30 -24.24 -21.56 15.69
N PHE A 31 -24.87 -20.78 16.55
CA PHE A 31 -25.71 -19.65 16.13
C PHE A 31 -24.91 -18.60 15.36
N LEU A 32 -23.74 -18.19 15.86
CA LEU A 32 -22.90 -17.18 15.19
C LEU A 32 -22.32 -17.68 13.87
N MET A 33 -21.91 -18.95 13.81
CA MET A 33 -21.43 -19.55 12.56
C MET A 33 -22.54 -19.64 11.51
N GLU A 34 -23.75 -20.10 11.88
CA GLU A 34 -24.82 -20.29 10.90
C GLU A 34 -25.53 -18.98 10.49
N VAL A 35 -25.69 -18.03 11.41
CA VAL A 35 -26.51 -16.82 11.18
C VAL A 35 -25.66 -15.64 10.72
N PHE A 36 -24.40 -15.58 11.13
CA PHE A 36 -23.50 -14.46 10.88
C PHE A 36 -22.23 -14.86 10.11
N ASP A 37 -22.18 -16.08 9.57
CA ASP A 37 -21.06 -16.59 8.78
C ASP A 37 -19.71 -16.46 9.52
N ALA A 38 -19.74 -16.69 10.83
CA ALA A 38 -18.53 -16.67 11.65
C ALA A 38 -17.68 -17.93 11.40
N GLU A 39 -16.37 -17.75 11.35
CA GLU A 39 -15.40 -18.83 11.22
C GLU A 39 -14.89 -19.25 12.61
N PHE A 40 -14.77 -20.56 12.83
CA PHE A 40 -14.18 -21.09 14.05
C PHE A 40 -12.67 -20.81 14.08
N GLY A 41 -12.18 -20.26 15.18
CA GLY A 41 -10.75 -20.07 15.44
C GLY A 41 -10.17 -21.21 16.27
N TRP A 42 -10.37 -21.14 17.58
CA TRP A 42 -9.86 -22.13 18.53
C TRP A 42 -10.81 -22.28 19.73
N GLU A 43 -10.68 -23.39 20.45
CA GLU A 43 -11.43 -23.63 21.69
C GLU A 43 -10.50 -24.09 22.83
N VAL A 44 -10.88 -23.77 24.06
CA VAL A 44 -10.30 -24.31 25.28
C VAL A 44 -11.41 -24.96 26.09
N LYS A 45 -11.25 -26.25 26.38
CA LYS A 45 -12.15 -27.05 27.23
C LYS A 45 -11.54 -27.24 28.61
N ARG A 46 -12.35 -27.11 29.66
CA ARG A 46 -11.91 -27.30 31.04
C ARG A 46 -12.89 -28.15 31.83
N ASP A 47 -12.36 -29.02 32.68
CA ASP A 47 -13.14 -29.75 33.67
C ASP A 47 -13.62 -28.83 34.80
N ALA A 48 -14.64 -29.27 35.55
CA ALA A 48 -15.20 -28.53 36.67
C ALA A 48 -14.20 -28.28 37.81
N THR A 49 -13.14 -29.08 37.89
CA THR A 49 -12.05 -28.94 38.85
C THR A 49 -10.70 -28.80 38.15
N PRO A 50 -9.77 -27.95 38.63
CA PRO A 50 -9.94 -27.05 39.78
C PRO A 50 -10.93 -25.89 39.49
N THR A 51 -11.70 -25.52 40.52
CA THR A 51 -12.68 -24.40 40.49
C THR A 51 -11.98 -23.05 40.42
N ALA A 52 -12.73 -21.96 40.22
CA ALA A 52 -12.21 -20.60 40.19
C ALA A 52 -11.45 -20.22 41.47
N GLY A 53 -11.93 -20.66 42.64
CA GLY A 53 -11.25 -20.49 43.92
C GLY A 53 -9.87 -21.15 43.94
N MET A 54 -9.81 -22.42 43.54
CA MET A 54 -8.55 -23.18 43.47
C MET A 54 -7.54 -22.61 42.46
N ARG A 55 -8.04 -21.93 41.42
CA ARG A 55 -7.21 -21.27 40.39
C ARG A 55 -6.82 -19.83 40.76
N GLY A 56 -7.33 -19.28 41.87
CA GLY A 56 -7.20 -17.86 42.23
C GLY A 56 -8.03 -16.90 41.35
N TRP A 57 -8.90 -17.44 40.49
CA TRP A 57 -9.75 -16.68 39.57
C TRP A 57 -10.89 -15.95 40.26
N SER A 58 -11.36 -16.45 41.40
CA SER A 58 -12.39 -15.75 42.19
C SER A 58 -11.95 -14.33 42.55
N THR A 59 -10.70 -14.14 42.98
CA THR A 59 -10.12 -12.82 43.25
C THR A 59 -9.80 -12.04 41.98
N LEU A 60 -9.31 -12.71 40.93
CA LEU A 60 -8.85 -12.05 39.70
C LEU A 60 -10.01 -11.47 38.87
N PHE A 61 -11.11 -12.21 38.76
CA PHE A 61 -12.26 -11.88 37.92
C PHE A 61 -13.50 -11.46 38.72
N ASP A 62 -13.42 -11.44 40.05
CA ASP A 62 -14.55 -11.18 40.96
C ASP A 62 -15.75 -12.13 40.70
N VAL A 63 -15.48 -13.44 40.76
CA VAL A 63 -16.47 -14.50 40.52
C VAL A 63 -16.56 -15.45 41.72
N HIS A 64 -17.69 -16.16 41.87
CA HIS A 64 -17.90 -17.11 42.96
C HIS A 64 -16.76 -18.16 43.03
N PRO A 65 -16.25 -18.53 44.23
CA PRO A 65 -15.16 -19.50 44.37
C PRO A 65 -15.44 -20.88 43.75
N ASP A 66 -16.70 -21.31 43.76
CA ASP A 66 -17.14 -22.57 43.14
C ASP A 66 -17.48 -22.44 41.64
N ALA A 67 -17.31 -21.24 41.06
CA ALA A 67 -17.49 -21.07 39.62
C ALA A 67 -16.46 -21.88 38.84
N TYR A 68 -16.81 -22.31 37.63
CA TYR A 68 -15.86 -22.84 36.68
C TYR A 68 -16.24 -22.44 35.24
N MET A 69 -15.24 -22.40 34.37
CA MET A 69 -15.37 -21.93 32.99
C MET A 69 -15.10 -23.09 32.01
N PRO A 70 -16.13 -23.88 31.65
CA PRO A 70 -15.95 -25.07 30.82
C PRO A 70 -15.44 -24.78 29.41
N HIS A 71 -15.84 -23.65 28.80
CA HIS A 71 -15.50 -23.33 27.42
C HIS A 71 -15.01 -21.89 27.27
N VAL A 72 -13.96 -21.74 26.46
CA VAL A 72 -13.59 -20.47 25.81
C VAL A 72 -13.46 -20.76 24.32
N ILE A 73 -14.18 -20.03 23.48
CA ILE A 73 -14.18 -20.24 22.03
C ILE A 73 -13.94 -18.91 21.32
N MET A 74 -12.96 -18.88 20.42
CA MET A 74 -12.68 -17.72 19.59
C MET A 74 -13.29 -17.91 18.20
N LEU A 75 -14.06 -16.92 17.74
CA LEU A 75 -14.63 -16.88 16.40
C LEU A 75 -14.19 -15.63 15.64
N LYS A 76 -13.95 -15.76 14.34
CA LYS A 76 -13.72 -14.64 13.43
C LYS A 76 -15.00 -14.31 12.68
N CYS A 77 -15.45 -13.07 12.76
CA CYS A 77 -16.73 -12.66 12.18
C CYS A 77 -16.58 -12.06 10.78
N GLY A 78 -16.60 -12.92 9.75
CA GLY A 78 -16.55 -12.55 8.34
C GLY A 78 -15.14 -12.60 7.70
N ALA A 79 -15.11 -12.67 6.37
CA ALA A 79 -13.88 -12.86 5.58
C ALA A 79 -13.01 -11.60 5.42
N HIS A 80 -13.53 -10.41 5.77
CA HIS A 80 -12.83 -9.15 5.55
C HIS A 80 -11.54 -9.07 6.41
N PRO A 81 -10.41 -8.54 5.89
CA PRO A 81 -9.15 -8.43 6.65
C PRO A 81 -9.21 -7.58 7.94
N LEU A 82 -10.32 -6.87 8.14
CA LEU A 82 -10.59 -6.04 9.32
C LEU A 82 -11.69 -6.62 10.22
N ALA A 83 -12.18 -7.82 9.91
CA ALA A 83 -13.11 -8.54 10.76
C ALA A 83 -12.51 -8.70 12.16
N GLN A 84 -13.30 -8.39 13.18
CA GLN A 84 -12.91 -8.50 14.58
C GLN A 84 -13.24 -9.91 15.08
N TYR A 85 -12.53 -10.34 16.12
CA TYR A 85 -12.81 -11.61 16.76
C TYR A 85 -13.83 -11.45 17.89
N ILE A 86 -14.64 -12.49 18.10
CA ILE A 86 -15.49 -12.64 19.28
C ILE A 86 -14.93 -13.78 20.12
N GLU A 87 -14.59 -13.47 21.37
CA GLU A 87 -14.19 -14.47 22.36
C GLU A 87 -15.39 -14.82 23.24
N ILE A 88 -15.83 -16.07 23.18
CA ILE A 88 -17.01 -16.58 23.86
C ILE A 88 -16.59 -17.29 25.14
N PHE A 89 -17.15 -16.87 26.26
CA PHE A 89 -16.93 -17.46 27.58
C PHE A 89 -18.21 -18.14 28.08
N GLU A 90 -18.13 -19.44 28.37
CA GLU A 90 -19.17 -20.13 29.12
C GLU A 90 -18.72 -20.28 30.57
N TRP A 91 -19.52 -19.74 31.50
CA TRP A 91 -19.33 -19.91 32.93
C TRP A 91 -20.46 -20.74 33.53
N LYS A 92 -20.13 -21.55 34.52
CA LYS A 92 -21.07 -22.18 35.44
C LYS A 92 -20.76 -21.64 36.83
N THR A 93 -21.69 -20.88 37.40
CA THR A 93 -21.51 -20.28 38.72
C THR A 93 -22.79 -20.37 39.54
N PRO A 94 -22.72 -20.64 40.86
CA PRO A 94 -23.91 -20.76 41.71
C PRO A 94 -24.79 -19.50 41.77
N ASP A 95 -24.19 -18.34 41.59
CA ASP A 95 -24.82 -17.03 41.67
C ASP A 95 -25.11 -16.40 40.30
N GLN A 96 -25.05 -17.19 39.22
CA GLN A 96 -25.31 -16.66 37.88
C GLN A 96 -26.77 -16.22 37.78
N PRO A 97 -27.06 -14.95 37.46
CA PRO A 97 -28.44 -14.54 37.27
C PRO A 97 -29.02 -15.27 36.06
N SER A 98 -29.97 -16.18 36.29
CA SER A 98 -30.73 -16.83 35.22
C SER A 98 -31.76 -15.84 34.66
N ARG A 99 -31.45 -15.24 33.52
CA ARG A 99 -32.38 -14.40 32.79
C ARG A 99 -32.96 -15.19 31.62
N GLN A 100 -33.89 -16.09 31.90
CA GLN A 100 -34.69 -16.76 30.88
C GLN A 100 -36.17 -16.49 31.13
N GLY A 101 -36.72 -15.51 30.42
CA GLY A 101 -38.13 -15.11 30.47
C GLY A 101 -38.45 -14.12 29.34
N GLU A 102 -39.73 -13.81 29.09
CA GLU A 102 -40.17 -13.01 27.93
C GLU A 102 -39.50 -11.62 27.82
N ASN A 103 -38.94 -11.08 28.92
CA ASN A 103 -38.11 -9.87 28.96
C ASN A 103 -36.75 -10.08 29.67
N GLY A 104 -36.20 -11.30 29.66
CA GLY A 104 -35.02 -11.78 30.40
C GLY A 104 -33.66 -11.39 29.79
N TRP A 105 -33.39 -10.10 29.66
CA TRP A 105 -32.16 -9.55 29.09
C TRP A 105 -31.84 -8.18 29.70
N HIS A 106 -30.63 -7.66 29.48
CA HIS A 106 -30.31 -6.29 29.88
C HIS A 106 -31.19 -5.30 29.10
N LYS A 107 -31.77 -4.31 29.79
CA LYS A 107 -32.40 -3.18 29.09
C LYS A 107 -31.30 -2.46 28.33
N PHE A 108 -31.63 -1.90 27.18
CA PHE A 108 -30.66 -1.13 26.40
C PHE A 108 -30.06 0.05 27.21
N SER A 109 -30.81 0.55 28.21
CA SER A 109 -30.41 1.61 29.13
C SER A 109 -29.62 1.13 30.37
N ASP A 110 -29.39 -0.17 30.55
CA ASP A 110 -28.65 -0.67 31.71
C ASP A 110 -27.18 -0.21 31.63
N ILE A 111 -26.64 0.26 32.77
CA ILE A 111 -25.22 0.66 32.86
C ILE A 111 -24.34 -0.54 32.54
N GLY A 112 -23.42 -0.38 31.58
CA GLY A 112 -22.54 -1.46 31.13
C GLY A 112 -23.15 -2.41 30.10
N ASN A 113 -24.37 -2.17 29.62
CA ASN A 113 -24.93 -2.94 28.50
C ASN A 113 -24.01 -2.84 27.28
N SER A 114 -23.71 -4.00 26.69
CA SER A 114 -22.84 -4.14 25.52
C SER A 114 -23.57 -4.91 24.43
N TYR A 115 -23.40 -4.51 23.18
CA TYR A 115 -23.95 -5.20 22.02
C TYR A 115 -22.89 -5.25 20.92
N ILE A 116 -23.02 -6.23 20.02
CA ILE A 116 -22.17 -6.35 18.83
C ILE A 116 -22.96 -5.89 17.60
N SER A 117 -22.28 -5.27 16.64
CA SER A 117 -22.91 -4.72 15.43
C SER A 117 -22.30 -5.35 14.19
N PHE A 118 -23.15 -5.79 13.26
CA PHE A 118 -22.75 -6.28 11.94
C PHE A 118 -23.26 -5.33 10.87
N THR A 119 -22.40 -4.97 9.93
CA THR A 119 -22.80 -4.22 8.74
C THR A 119 -23.09 -5.20 7.60
N VAL A 120 -24.27 -5.07 7.01
CA VAL A 120 -24.77 -5.92 5.91
C VAL A 120 -25.01 -5.07 4.66
N GLN A 121 -24.95 -5.72 3.50
CA GLN A 121 -25.12 -5.04 2.21
C GLN A 121 -26.59 -4.73 1.90
N ASP A 122 -27.50 -5.65 2.20
CA ASP A 122 -28.93 -5.47 1.97
C ASP A 122 -29.75 -5.93 3.18
N LEU A 123 -30.20 -4.96 3.97
CA LEU A 123 -30.94 -5.22 5.20
C LEU A 123 -32.33 -5.83 4.94
N ASP A 124 -32.95 -5.54 3.79
CA ASP A 124 -34.29 -6.05 3.46
C ASP A 124 -34.25 -7.57 3.22
N GLN A 125 -33.21 -8.02 2.48
CA GLN A 125 -32.95 -9.43 2.26
C GLN A 125 -32.61 -10.15 3.58
N VAL A 126 -31.79 -9.52 4.42
CA VAL A 126 -31.42 -10.08 5.74
C VAL A 126 -32.65 -10.23 6.63
N ILE A 127 -33.53 -9.23 6.73
CA ILE A 127 -34.75 -9.32 7.53
C ILE A 127 -35.68 -10.42 7.02
N THR A 128 -35.81 -10.55 5.70
CA THR A 128 -36.60 -11.63 5.08
C THR A 128 -36.04 -13.01 5.44
N HIS A 129 -34.71 -13.16 5.40
CA HIS A 129 -34.04 -14.39 5.82
C HIS A 129 -34.23 -14.67 7.31
N LEU A 130 -34.05 -13.67 8.17
CA LEU A 130 -34.22 -13.81 9.62
C LEU A 130 -35.62 -14.30 9.99
N LYS A 131 -36.66 -13.70 9.40
CA LYS A 131 -38.07 -14.08 9.64
C LYS A 131 -38.39 -15.50 9.15
N SER A 132 -37.87 -15.89 7.99
CA SER A 132 -38.27 -17.15 7.34
C SER A 132 -37.41 -18.35 7.77
N LYS A 133 -36.17 -18.14 8.19
CA LYS A 133 -35.19 -19.21 8.45
C LYS A 133 -34.63 -19.21 9.86
N VAL A 134 -34.33 -18.04 10.43
CA VAL A 134 -33.57 -17.94 11.69
C VAL A 134 -34.50 -17.96 12.90
N ILE A 135 -35.47 -17.04 12.95
CA ILE A 135 -36.42 -16.93 14.08
C ILE A 135 -37.19 -18.23 14.32
N PRO A 136 -37.71 -18.95 13.30
CA PRO A 136 -38.38 -20.24 13.53
C PRO A 136 -37.45 -21.35 14.03
N LYS A 137 -36.16 -21.29 13.70
CA LYS A 137 -35.16 -22.31 14.07
C LYS A 137 -34.60 -22.11 15.47
N TRP A 138 -34.46 -20.85 15.91
CA TRP A 138 -33.72 -20.51 17.12
C TRP A 138 -34.64 -19.89 18.19
N PRO A 139 -35.02 -20.67 19.23
CA PRO A 139 -35.83 -20.16 20.33
C PRO A 139 -35.19 -18.94 21.01
N GLY A 140 -36.00 -17.93 21.33
CA GLY A 140 -35.55 -16.68 21.96
C GLY A 140 -35.09 -15.59 20.99
N VAL A 141 -34.78 -15.96 19.74
CA VAL A 141 -34.39 -15.00 18.70
C VAL A 141 -35.58 -14.21 18.20
N ARG A 142 -35.46 -12.89 18.19
CA ARG A 142 -36.52 -11.98 17.71
C ARG A 142 -35.95 -10.65 17.23
N LEU A 143 -36.64 -10.02 16.29
CA LEU A 143 -36.38 -8.63 15.92
C LEU A 143 -37.00 -7.70 16.94
N ILE A 144 -36.28 -6.62 17.25
CA ILE A 144 -36.74 -5.58 18.18
C ILE A 144 -37.37 -4.41 17.45
N GLN A 145 -36.97 -4.19 16.20
CA GLN A 145 -37.47 -3.11 15.38
C GLN A 145 -37.71 -3.59 13.95
N ASP A 146 -38.97 -3.49 13.52
CA ASP A 146 -39.41 -3.83 12.17
C ASP A 146 -40.66 -3.00 11.82
N PRO A 147 -40.60 -2.08 10.84
CA PRO A 147 -39.48 -1.86 9.91
C PRO A 147 -38.24 -1.25 10.59
N PRO A 148 -37.03 -1.41 10.00
CA PRO A 148 -35.80 -0.78 10.48
C PRO A 148 -35.89 0.74 10.57
N MET A 149 -35.15 1.32 11.51
CA MET A 149 -35.01 2.76 11.60
C MET A 149 -34.04 3.28 10.55
N GLN A 150 -34.35 4.45 9.99
CA GLN A 150 -33.47 5.16 9.08
C GLN A 150 -33.12 6.52 9.67
N PHE A 151 -31.84 6.88 9.62
CA PHE A 151 -31.39 8.19 10.06
C PHE A 151 -30.23 8.71 9.18
N PRO A 152 -30.25 10.01 8.84
CA PRO A 152 -29.15 10.63 8.11
C PRO A 152 -27.94 10.77 9.05
N LEU A 153 -26.79 10.30 8.60
CA LEU A 153 -25.53 10.45 9.34
C LEU A 153 -24.37 10.63 8.35
N ARG A 154 -23.61 11.73 8.51
CA ARG A 154 -22.37 11.99 7.76
C ARG A 154 -22.52 11.96 6.23
N GLY A 155 -23.63 12.49 5.71
CA GLY A 155 -23.88 12.56 4.26
C GLY A 155 -24.37 11.25 3.64
N GLU A 156 -24.78 10.28 4.46
CA GLU A 156 -25.40 9.02 4.06
C GLU A 156 -26.65 8.74 4.91
N VAL A 157 -27.47 7.77 4.48
CA VAL A 157 -28.57 7.24 5.30
C VAL A 157 -28.12 5.89 5.86
N CYS A 158 -28.09 5.78 7.19
CA CYS A 158 -27.92 4.51 7.88
C CYS A 158 -29.30 3.92 8.14
N THR A 159 -29.50 2.67 7.71
CA THR A 159 -30.65 1.84 8.07
C THR A 159 -30.20 0.84 9.12
N SER A 160 -30.85 0.82 10.29
CA SER A 160 -30.45 -0.02 11.42
C SER A 160 -31.64 -0.76 12.04
N THR A 161 -31.41 -1.99 12.48
CA THR A 161 -32.33 -2.77 13.33
C THR A 161 -31.54 -3.58 14.36
N PHE A 162 -32.23 -4.10 15.37
CA PHE A 162 -31.66 -4.97 16.39
C PHE A 162 -32.32 -6.34 16.38
N LEU A 163 -31.50 -7.38 16.53
CA LEU A 163 -31.86 -8.76 16.79
C LEU A 163 -31.51 -9.11 18.24
N VAL A 164 -32.29 -9.99 18.85
CA VAL A 164 -31.93 -10.65 20.11
C VAL A 164 -31.36 -12.02 19.83
N SER A 165 -30.22 -12.36 20.41
CA SER A 165 -29.64 -13.70 20.33
C SER A 165 -30.42 -14.72 21.18
N PRO A 166 -30.21 -16.04 21.01
CA PRO A 166 -30.83 -17.06 21.85
C PRO A 166 -30.57 -16.88 23.36
N TRP A 167 -29.45 -16.24 23.72
CA TRP A 167 -29.07 -15.97 25.11
C TRP A 167 -29.41 -14.55 25.59
N GLY A 168 -30.20 -13.79 24.83
CA GLY A 168 -30.71 -12.48 25.27
C GLY A 168 -29.76 -11.29 25.04
N MET A 169 -28.69 -11.44 24.27
CA MET A 169 -27.82 -10.32 23.91
C MET A 169 -28.39 -9.56 22.71
N TRP A 170 -28.22 -8.24 22.69
CA TRP A 170 -28.58 -7.40 21.56
C TRP A 170 -27.50 -7.52 20.47
N ILE A 171 -27.94 -7.64 19.21
CA ILE A 171 -27.08 -7.62 18.03
C ILE A 171 -27.65 -6.57 17.07
N GLU A 172 -26.86 -5.55 16.75
CA GLU A 172 -27.25 -4.53 15.77
C GLU A 172 -26.92 -5.00 14.36
N LEU A 173 -27.81 -4.70 13.42
CA LEU A 173 -27.61 -4.86 11.99
C LEU A 173 -27.71 -3.50 11.32
N THR A 174 -26.66 -3.09 10.62
CA THR A 174 -26.59 -1.79 9.94
C THR A 174 -26.38 -1.94 8.45
N CYS A 175 -26.97 -1.04 7.66
CA CYS A 175 -26.75 -0.94 6.22
C CYS A 175 -26.64 0.54 5.83
N TRP A 176 -25.63 0.89 5.03
CA TRP A 176 -25.36 2.26 4.59
C TRP A 176 -25.76 2.42 3.13
N SER A 177 -26.43 3.53 2.80
CA SER A 177 -26.99 3.79 1.46
C SER A 177 -25.96 3.67 0.32
N LYS A 178 -24.69 4.05 0.56
CA LYS A 178 -23.62 3.87 -0.44
C LYS A 178 -23.10 2.44 -0.52
N SER A 179 -22.96 1.73 0.61
CA SER A 179 -22.57 0.31 0.61
C SER A 179 -23.57 -0.57 -0.13
N LYS A 180 -24.87 -0.30 0.00
CA LYS A 180 -25.91 -0.99 -0.78
C LYS A 180 -25.73 -0.80 -2.30
N THR A 181 -25.27 0.38 -2.73
CA THR A 181 -25.09 0.73 -4.14
C THR A 181 -23.76 0.23 -4.72
N LEU A 182 -22.67 0.28 -3.94
CA LEU A 182 -21.31 -0.01 -4.41
C LEU A 182 -20.83 -1.44 -4.13
N GLY A 183 -21.57 -2.22 -3.33
CA GLY A 183 -21.18 -3.57 -2.95
C GLY A 183 -19.91 -3.68 -2.09
N THR A 184 -19.52 -2.59 -1.43
CA THR A 184 -18.32 -2.51 -0.59
C THR A 184 -18.65 -2.00 0.81
N LEU A 185 -17.95 -2.53 1.81
CA LEU A 185 -18.12 -2.13 3.21
C LEU A 185 -17.46 -0.76 3.45
N ILE A 186 -18.27 0.28 3.69
CA ILE A 186 -17.78 1.64 3.92
C ILE A 186 -17.82 1.90 5.43
N LYS A 187 -16.68 2.31 6.01
CA LYS A 187 -16.57 2.56 7.45
C LYS A 187 -17.46 3.75 7.86
N ALA A 188 -18.23 3.59 8.93
CA ALA A 188 -18.91 4.70 9.60
C ALA A 188 -17.97 5.83 10.08
N GLN A 189 -16.66 5.57 10.20
CA GLN A 189 -15.64 6.49 10.72
C GLN A 189 -14.73 7.16 9.69
N GLN A 190 -14.88 6.91 8.39
CA GLN A 190 -14.20 7.77 7.42
C GLN A 190 -14.92 9.12 7.39
N ARG A 191 -14.33 10.14 8.02
CA ARG A 191 -14.46 11.47 7.44
C ARG A 191 -14.00 11.31 6.00
N SER A 192 -14.86 11.55 5.02
CA SER A 192 -14.32 11.91 3.73
C SER A 192 -13.42 13.10 4.01
N ILE A 193 -12.12 12.93 3.79
CA ILE A 193 -11.27 14.09 3.65
C ILE A 193 -11.72 14.63 2.29
N ASN A 194 -12.81 15.41 2.28
CA ASN A 194 -13.14 16.23 1.14
C ASN A 194 -11.98 17.21 1.04
N ASN A 195 -10.96 16.83 0.28
CA ASN A 195 -9.88 17.72 -0.02
C ASN A 195 -10.50 18.86 -0.82
N GLN A 196 -10.40 20.08 -0.29
CA GLN A 196 -11.09 21.25 -0.83
C GLN A 196 -10.80 21.49 -2.32
N TYR A 197 -9.66 20.98 -2.82
CA TYR A 197 -9.24 21.15 -4.19
C TYR A 197 -9.88 20.16 -5.17
N VAL A 198 -10.45 19.03 -4.71
CA VAL A 198 -11.09 18.06 -5.60
C VAL A 198 -12.29 18.69 -6.32
N GLY A 199 -12.32 18.54 -7.65
CA GLY A 199 -13.28 19.17 -8.55
C GLY A 199 -12.94 20.60 -8.97
N GLN A 200 -11.89 21.22 -8.41
CA GLN A 200 -11.44 22.55 -8.85
C GLN A 200 -10.57 22.44 -10.10
N SER A 201 -10.56 23.51 -10.90
CA SER A 201 -9.57 23.67 -11.96
C SER A 201 -8.17 23.78 -11.35
N ILE A 202 -7.16 23.24 -12.04
CA ILE A 202 -5.75 23.38 -11.63
C ILE A 202 -5.35 24.86 -11.49
N PHE A 203 -5.98 25.77 -12.24
CA PHE A 203 -5.67 27.21 -12.17
C PHE A 203 -6.14 27.87 -10.88
N GLU A 204 -6.92 27.18 -10.03
CA GLU A 204 -7.28 27.64 -8.68
C GLU A 204 -6.30 27.16 -7.60
N LEU A 205 -5.38 26.25 -7.94
CA LEU A 205 -4.44 25.68 -6.98
C LEU A 205 -3.38 26.68 -6.49
N PRO A 206 -2.91 26.56 -5.23
CA PRO A 206 -1.73 27.29 -4.78
C PRO A 206 -0.51 26.83 -5.57
N THR A 207 0.33 27.78 -5.99
CA THR A 207 1.57 27.50 -6.75
C THR A 207 2.83 27.73 -5.90
N PRO A 208 3.93 27.00 -6.14
CA PRO A 208 4.06 25.93 -7.13
C PRO A 208 3.33 24.64 -6.71
N ALA A 209 2.76 23.90 -7.67
CA ALA A 209 2.06 22.64 -7.42
C ALA A 209 2.55 21.52 -8.33
N PHE A 210 2.78 20.33 -7.76
CA PHE A 210 3.07 19.11 -8.51
C PHE A 210 1.78 18.41 -8.93
N LEU A 211 1.55 18.36 -10.23
CA LEU A 211 0.40 17.73 -10.85
C LEU A 211 0.83 16.44 -11.55
N VAL A 212 -0.02 15.42 -11.50
CA VAL A 212 0.13 14.18 -12.26
C VAL A 212 -1.12 14.01 -13.11
N ASP A 213 -0.94 14.02 -14.42
CA ASP A 213 -2.01 13.77 -15.38
C ASP A 213 -2.38 12.28 -15.40
N LEU A 214 -3.57 11.95 -14.89
CA LEU A 214 -4.02 10.57 -14.76
C LEU A 214 -4.44 9.96 -16.11
N ASP A 215 -4.80 10.78 -17.11
CA ASP A 215 -5.06 10.28 -18.46
C ASP A 215 -3.74 9.79 -19.08
N CYS A 216 -2.66 10.56 -18.92
CA CYS A 216 -1.30 10.15 -19.31
C CYS A 216 -0.83 8.88 -18.57
N VAL A 217 -1.00 8.85 -17.23
CA VAL A 217 -0.59 7.70 -16.41
C VAL A 217 -1.36 6.45 -16.82
N ASP A 218 -2.68 6.53 -16.95
CA ASP A 218 -3.51 5.38 -17.34
C ASP A 218 -3.12 4.82 -18.71
N HIS A 219 -2.86 5.71 -19.67
CA HIS A 219 -2.37 5.32 -20.99
C HIS A 219 -1.03 4.57 -20.89
N ASN A 220 -0.05 5.18 -20.21
CA ASN A 220 1.29 4.62 -20.07
C ASN A 220 1.30 3.27 -19.33
N ILE A 221 0.58 3.14 -18.22
CA ILE A 221 0.58 1.90 -17.43
C ILE A 221 -0.14 0.76 -18.17
N LYS A 222 -1.19 1.05 -18.96
CA LYS A 222 -1.85 0.04 -19.81
C LYS A 222 -0.90 -0.42 -20.91
N LEU A 223 -0.21 0.51 -21.55
CA LEU A 223 0.78 0.23 -22.60
C LEU A 223 1.93 -0.63 -22.08
N MET A 224 2.51 -0.26 -20.93
CA MET A 224 3.56 -1.04 -20.28
C MET A 224 3.04 -2.42 -19.89
N SER A 225 1.87 -2.51 -19.26
CA SER A 225 1.28 -3.79 -18.84
C SER A 225 1.12 -4.75 -20.02
N ALA A 226 0.59 -4.26 -21.15
CA ALA A 226 0.43 -5.07 -22.35
C ALA A 226 1.78 -5.64 -22.86
N ARG A 227 2.84 -4.82 -22.84
CA ARG A 227 4.19 -5.23 -23.27
C ARG A 227 4.82 -6.26 -22.31
N MET A 228 4.65 -6.07 -21.00
CA MET A 228 5.16 -7.01 -19.99
C MET A 228 4.45 -8.36 -20.09
N LEU A 229 3.12 -8.34 -20.20
CA LEU A 229 2.29 -9.55 -20.34
C LEU A 229 2.56 -10.30 -21.64
N ASP A 230 2.78 -9.61 -22.77
CA ASP A 230 3.14 -10.24 -24.06
C ASP A 230 4.42 -11.10 -23.95
N LYS A 231 5.37 -10.68 -23.11
CA LYS A 231 6.62 -11.40 -22.88
C LYS A 231 6.61 -12.30 -21.65
N ASN A 232 5.49 -12.38 -20.94
CA ASN A 232 5.37 -13.10 -19.66
C ASN A 232 6.44 -12.67 -18.64
N VAL A 233 6.69 -11.36 -18.55
CA VAL A 233 7.65 -10.75 -17.62
C VAL A 233 6.87 -10.04 -16.51
N ALA A 234 7.26 -10.26 -15.26
CA ALA A 234 6.68 -9.57 -14.12
C ALA A 234 7.09 -8.09 -14.10
N TRP A 235 6.32 -7.26 -13.41
CA TRP A 235 6.61 -5.83 -13.33
C TRP A 235 6.49 -5.33 -11.89
N LYS A 236 7.56 -4.72 -11.38
CA LYS A 236 7.52 -3.95 -10.14
C LYS A 236 7.82 -2.49 -10.43
N ILE A 237 7.06 -1.60 -9.81
CA ILE A 237 7.14 -0.16 -10.07
C ILE A 237 8.07 0.56 -9.07
N PRO A 238 9.19 1.16 -9.52
CA PRO A 238 9.95 2.09 -8.70
C PRO A 238 9.12 3.28 -8.26
N SER A 239 9.03 3.50 -6.96
CA SER A 239 8.28 4.63 -6.40
C SER A 239 9.18 5.81 -5.98
N LYS A 240 10.49 5.73 -6.24
CA LYS A 240 11.47 6.79 -5.91
C LYS A 240 11.07 8.17 -6.43
N ALA A 241 10.36 8.22 -7.55
CA ALA A 241 10.03 9.47 -8.23
C ALA A 241 8.92 10.26 -7.55
N HIS A 242 7.91 9.59 -7.00
CA HIS A 242 6.75 10.23 -6.39
C HIS A 242 6.69 10.04 -4.87
N LYS A 243 7.35 9.00 -4.32
CA LYS A 243 7.39 8.67 -2.88
C LYS A 243 6.00 8.63 -2.22
N CYS A 244 4.98 8.35 -3.01
CA CYS A 244 3.57 8.44 -2.62
C CYS A 244 2.93 7.05 -2.67
N PRO A 245 2.64 6.42 -1.51
CA PRO A 245 2.04 5.09 -1.46
C PRO A 245 0.68 5.01 -2.15
N ASP A 246 -0.14 6.06 -2.08
CA ASP A 246 -1.47 6.03 -2.68
C ASP A 246 -1.41 6.11 -4.21
N LEU A 247 -0.45 6.84 -4.79
CA LEU A 247 -0.17 6.78 -6.22
C LEU A 247 0.40 5.41 -6.63
N ALA A 248 1.26 4.79 -5.82
CA ALA A 248 1.72 3.42 -6.10
C ALA A 248 0.56 2.43 -6.12
N LYS A 249 -0.34 2.48 -5.13
CA LYS A 249 -1.57 1.65 -5.13
C LYS A 249 -2.45 1.93 -6.34
N TYR A 250 -2.59 3.19 -6.72
CA TYR A 250 -3.33 3.56 -7.93
C TYR A 250 -2.73 2.82 -9.14
N ILE A 251 -1.42 2.88 -9.35
CA ILE A 251 -0.76 2.20 -10.47
C ILE A 251 -0.92 0.67 -10.36
N LEU A 252 -0.68 0.08 -9.18
CA LEU A 252 -0.83 -1.37 -8.97
C LEU A 252 -2.25 -1.86 -9.28
N ASN A 253 -3.28 -1.11 -8.88
CA ASN A 253 -4.68 -1.48 -9.11
C ASN A 253 -5.13 -1.34 -10.58
N HIS A 254 -4.39 -0.62 -11.41
CA HIS A 254 -4.76 -0.33 -12.80
C HIS A 254 -3.74 -0.87 -13.82
N SER A 255 -2.84 -1.75 -13.39
CA SER A 255 -1.78 -2.30 -14.24
C SER A 255 -1.50 -3.77 -13.92
N SER A 256 -0.58 -4.38 -14.69
CA SER A 256 -0.06 -5.71 -14.39
C SER A 256 1.07 -5.72 -13.36
N ALA A 257 1.43 -4.55 -12.80
CA ALA A 257 2.47 -4.49 -11.78
C ALA A 257 2.02 -5.19 -10.50
N ASP A 258 2.87 -6.05 -9.94
CA ASP A 258 2.51 -6.90 -8.80
C ASP A 258 3.16 -6.43 -7.48
N GLY A 259 4.00 -5.40 -7.52
CA GLY A 259 4.72 -4.87 -6.38
C GLY A 259 5.46 -3.57 -6.67
N VAL A 260 6.17 -3.08 -5.64
CA VAL A 260 6.94 -1.82 -5.72
C VAL A 260 8.43 -2.08 -5.57
N VAL A 261 9.23 -1.25 -6.25
CA VAL A 261 10.66 -1.13 -6.02
C VAL A 261 10.93 0.13 -5.20
N LEU A 262 11.65 -0.02 -4.09
CA LEU A 262 12.02 1.06 -3.17
C LEU A 262 13.53 1.05 -2.97
N LEU A 263 14.10 2.20 -2.60
CA LEU A 263 15.56 2.36 -2.49
C LEU A 263 16.04 2.57 -1.05
N THR A 264 15.14 2.93 -0.15
CA THR A 264 15.46 3.12 1.27
C THR A 264 14.52 2.33 2.16
N LEU A 265 15.03 1.87 3.31
CA LEU A 265 14.24 1.14 4.29
C LEU A 265 13.08 1.97 4.84
N THR A 266 13.30 3.28 5.05
CA THR A 266 12.25 4.19 5.53
C THR A 266 11.09 4.28 4.54
N GLU A 267 11.35 4.33 3.23
CA GLU A 267 10.27 4.26 2.23
C GLU A 267 9.55 2.92 2.30
N ALA A 268 10.27 1.81 2.45
CA ALA A 268 9.67 0.48 2.56
C ALA A 268 8.72 0.36 3.76
N GLU A 269 9.11 0.87 4.92
CA GLU A 269 8.25 0.95 6.11
C GLU A 269 7.01 1.81 5.87
N LEU A 270 7.15 2.97 5.22
CA LEU A 270 6.03 3.86 4.90
C LEU A 270 5.04 3.20 3.94
N PHE A 271 5.54 2.50 2.92
CA PHE A 271 4.71 1.81 1.92
C PHE A 271 4.01 0.58 2.51
N ALA A 272 4.72 -0.21 3.32
CA ALA A 272 4.12 -1.33 4.04
C ALA A 272 3.02 -0.88 5.00
N LYS A 273 3.27 0.19 5.78
CA LYS A 273 2.24 0.78 6.67
C LYS A 273 1.01 1.27 5.90
N ALA A 274 1.20 1.69 4.65
CA ALA A 274 0.10 2.06 3.78
C ALA A 274 -0.67 0.85 3.22
N GLY A 275 -0.20 -0.38 3.43
CA GLY A 275 -0.84 -1.63 2.98
C GLY A 275 -0.30 -2.17 1.65
N ILE A 276 0.92 -1.82 1.25
CA ILE A 276 1.60 -2.41 0.10
C ILE A 276 2.39 -3.64 0.57
N ASP A 277 2.02 -4.81 0.02
CA ASP A 277 2.44 -6.11 0.55
C ASP A 277 3.64 -6.75 -0.18
N ASN A 278 3.93 -6.34 -1.41
CA ASN A 278 4.99 -6.91 -2.25
C ASN A 278 6.04 -5.83 -2.52
N ILE A 279 7.12 -5.87 -1.74
CA ILE A 279 8.17 -4.85 -1.74
C ILE A 279 9.50 -5.48 -2.11
N TYR A 280 10.14 -4.89 -3.12
CA TYR A 280 11.55 -5.11 -3.40
C TYR A 280 12.36 -3.87 -3.01
N LEU A 281 13.22 -4.01 -2.01
CA LEU A 281 14.22 -3.02 -1.64
C LEU A 281 15.47 -3.23 -2.50
N ALA A 282 15.55 -2.51 -3.62
CA ALA A 282 16.62 -2.62 -4.62
C ALA A 282 17.89 -1.87 -4.19
N ASN A 283 18.37 -2.16 -2.98
CA ASN A 283 19.56 -1.57 -2.39
C ASN A 283 20.05 -2.42 -1.20
N GLN A 284 21.32 -2.29 -0.84
CA GLN A 284 21.91 -2.91 0.36
C GLN A 284 21.54 -2.11 1.62
N VAL A 285 21.33 -2.82 2.73
CA VAL A 285 21.00 -2.24 4.03
C VAL A 285 21.95 -2.79 5.10
N GLY A 286 22.83 -1.96 5.65
CA GLY A 286 24.05 -2.48 6.30
C GLY A 286 24.17 -2.37 7.82
N THR A 287 23.42 -1.52 8.51
CA THR A 287 23.62 -1.34 9.97
C THR A 287 22.80 -2.36 10.77
N GLU A 288 23.28 -2.79 11.94
CA GLU A 288 22.54 -3.69 12.84
C GLU A 288 21.11 -3.17 13.15
N ALA A 289 20.99 -1.85 13.35
CA ALA A 289 19.71 -1.20 13.57
C ALA A 289 18.78 -1.31 12.35
N ASP A 290 19.32 -1.17 11.13
CA ASP A 290 18.53 -1.32 9.91
C ASP A 290 18.17 -2.78 9.63
N LEU A 291 19.04 -3.75 9.93
CA LEU A 291 18.73 -5.17 9.81
C LEU A 291 17.59 -5.57 10.74
N LYS A 292 17.57 -5.06 11.97
CA LYS A 292 16.44 -5.23 12.90
C LYS A 292 15.15 -4.65 12.30
N ARG A 293 15.19 -3.44 11.77
CA ARG A 293 14.04 -2.77 11.15
C ARG A 293 13.53 -3.53 9.93
N LEU A 294 14.43 -3.97 9.04
CA LEU A 294 14.11 -4.79 7.86
C LEU A 294 13.48 -6.13 8.26
N SER A 295 14.01 -6.77 9.31
CA SER A 295 13.44 -7.99 9.88
C SER A 295 12.01 -7.74 10.36
N LEU A 296 11.77 -6.69 11.16
CA LEU A 296 10.42 -6.34 11.65
C LEU A 296 9.46 -5.97 10.51
N LEU A 297 9.95 -5.36 9.43
CA LEU A 297 9.17 -5.04 8.24
C LEU A 297 8.66 -6.30 7.53
N ALA A 298 9.43 -7.40 7.53
CA ALA A 298 9.00 -8.68 6.95
C ALA A 298 7.72 -9.21 7.63
N LYS A 299 7.48 -8.89 8.92
CA LYS A 299 6.22 -9.26 9.61
C LYS A 299 4.99 -8.48 9.11
N GLN A 300 5.20 -7.33 8.47
CA GLN A 300 4.14 -6.40 8.06
C GLN A 300 3.75 -6.55 6.59
N THR A 301 4.47 -7.36 5.82
CA THR A 301 4.29 -7.50 4.38
C THR A 301 4.16 -8.98 4.02
N LYS A 302 3.47 -9.28 2.92
CA LYS A 302 3.37 -10.67 2.43
C LYS A 302 4.68 -11.13 1.77
N ARG A 303 5.40 -10.19 1.15
CA ARG A 303 6.65 -10.45 0.45
C ARG A 303 7.57 -9.25 0.58
N LEU A 304 8.71 -9.47 1.24
CA LEU A 304 9.82 -8.53 1.31
C LEU A 304 11.04 -9.15 0.66
N CYS A 305 11.61 -8.43 -0.31
CA CYS A 305 12.81 -8.82 -1.03
C CYS A 305 13.89 -7.74 -0.87
N VAL A 306 15.16 -8.11 -0.77
CA VAL A 306 16.29 -7.17 -0.66
C VAL A 306 17.46 -7.58 -1.56
N ALA A 307 18.21 -6.59 -2.07
CA ALA A 307 19.44 -6.83 -2.84
C ALA A 307 20.63 -7.10 -1.91
N VAL A 308 21.48 -8.07 -2.25
CA VAL A 308 22.69 -8.43 -1.50
C VAL A 308 23.87 -8.59 -2.44
N ASP A 309 25.07 -8.21 -2.03
CA ASP A 309 26.30 -8.38 -2.82
C ASP A 309 27.52 -8.75 -1.96
N ASP A 310 27.29 -9.07 -0.68
CA ASP A 310 28.33 -9.35 0.30
C ASP A 310 27.96 -10.53 1.22
N ALA A 311 28.96 -11.32 1.60
CA ALA A 311 28.78 -12.52 2.41
C ALA A 311 28.51 -12.21 3.88
N ASP A 312 29.20 -11.21 4.45
CA ASP A 312 28.99 -10.79 5.84
C ASP A 312 27.61 -10.19 5.99
N TYR A 313 27.16 -9.40 5.01
CA TYR A 313 25.80 -8.87 4.98
C TYR A 313 24.74 -9.99 4.99
N LEU A 314 24.89 -11.03 4.17
CA LEU A 314 23.99 -12.20 4.20
C LEU A 314 23.93 -12.87 5.57
N HIS A 315 25.08 -13.06 6.21
CA HIS A 315 25.15 -13.65 7.56
C HIS A 315 24.49 -12.76 8.63
N HIS A 316 24.76 -11.46 8.59
CA HIS A 316 24.16 -10.51 9.52
C HIS A 316 22.64 -10.42 9.35
N LEU A 317 22.16 -10.41 8.10
CA LEU A 317 20.73 -10.43 7.79
C LEU A 317 20.06 -11.68 8.36
N ALA A 318 20.63 -12.87 8.11
CA ALA A 318 20.10 -14.12 8.62
C ALA A 318 20.06 -14.15 10.16
N THR A 319 21.15 -13.71 10.80
CA THR A 319 21.25 -13.62 12.26
C THR A 319 20.18 -12.70 12.84
N ALA A 320 19.97 -11.53 12.22
CA ALA A 320 18.95 -10.59 12.67
C ALA A 320 17.54 -11.20 12.59
N VAL A 321 17.19 -11.82 11.46
CA VAL A 321 15.86 -12.46 11.29
C VAL A 321 15.63 -13.56 12.32
N GLN A 322 16.65 -14.37 12.61
CA GLN A 322 16.57 -15.43 13.63
C GLN A 322 16.43 -14.85 15.05
N GLN A 323 17.21 -13.83 15.39
CA GLN A 323 17.24 -13.23 16.74
C GLN A 323 15.86 -12.68 17.16
N TRP A 324 15.07 -12.18 16.22
CA TRP A 324 13.75 -11.60 16.48
C TRP A 324 12.58 -12.58 16.27
N GLU A 325 12.89 -13.89 16.18
CA GLU A 325 11.95 -15.01 16.02
C GLU A 325 10.92 -14.73 14.91
N ILE A 326 11.41 -14.27 13.75
CA ILE A 326 10.54 -13.91 12.64
C ILE A 326 10.29 -15.15 11.80
N GLN A 327 9.02 -15.57 11.73
CA GLN A 327 8.62 -16.74 10.93
C GLN A 327 8.54 -16.44 9.42
N THR A 328 8.46 -15.16 9.03
CA THR A 328 8.41 -14.76 7.63
C THR A 328 9.83 -14.57 7.09
N PRO A 329 10.26 -15.38 6.10
CA PRO A 329 11.58 -15.23 5.49
C PRO A 329 11.68 -13.94 4.66
N ILE A 330 12.91 -13.41 4.57
CA ILE A 330 13.22 -12.33 3.62
C ILE A 330 13.78 -12.93 2.34
N HIS A 331 13.21 -12.57 1.19
CA HIS A 331 13.75 -12.96 -0.10
C HIS A 331 15.00 -12.14 -0.43
N VAL A 332 16.00 -12.78 -1.03
CA VAL A 332 17.25 -12.11 -1.43
C VAL A 332 17.51 -12.28 -2.92
N LEU A 333 17.93 -11.19 -3.55
CA LEU A 333 18.48 -11.17 -4.91
C LEU A 333 19.95 -10.78 -4.85
N ILE A 334 20.83 -11.56 -5.46
CA ILE A 334 22.24 -11.20 -5.56
C ILE A 334 22.39 -10.11 -6.63
N GLU A 335 22.90 -8.94 -6.25
CA GLU A 335 23.21 -7.86 -7.20
C GLU A 335 24.49 -8.19 -7.96
N VAL A 336 24.39 -8.14 -9.29
CA VAL A 336 25.49 -8.41 -10.22
C VAL A 336 25.86 -7.10 -10.90
N ASN A 337 27.14 -6.77 -10.93
CA ASN A 337 27.61 -5.62 -11.69
C ASN A 337 27.55 -5.94 -13.20
N VAL A 338 26.51 -5.43 -13.84
CA VAL A 338 26.25 -5.59 -15.29
C VAL A 338 26.86 -4.47 -16.14
N ASN A 339 28.08 -4.05 -15.79
CA ASN A 339 28.80 -2.88 -16.35
C ASN A 339 28.26 -1.50 -15.94
N HIS A 340 27.39 -1.44 -14.94
CA HIS A 340 26.97 -0.15 -14.37
C HIS A 340 28.05 0.44 -13.45
N HIS A 341 28.93 -0.40 -12.87
CA HIS A 341 30.02 -0.02 -11.97
C HIS A 341 29.56 0.81 -10.75
N ARG A 342 28.46 0.38 -10.12
CA ARG A 342 27.90 1.02 -8.93
C ARG A 342 27.96 0.10 -7.69
N CYS A 343 27.18 -0.97 -7.69
CA CYS A 343 27.14 -2.03 -6.67
C CYS A 343 27.19 -3.40 -7.35
N GLY A 344 27.17 -4.48 -6.56
CA GLY A 344 27.08 -5.84 -7.06
C GLY A 344 28.43 -6.53 -7.25
N VAL A 345 28.38 -7.87 -7.25
CA VAL A 345 29.55 -8.72 -7.48
C VAL A 345 30.06 -8.59 -8.91
N ASN A 346 31.38 -8.71 -9.10
CA ASN A 346 32.03 -8.44 -10.39
C ASN A 346 32.27 -9.70 -11.22
N THR A 347 32.22 -10.88 -10.60
CA THR A 347 32.53 -12.14 -11.29
C THR A 347 31.41 -13.16 -11.14
N VAL A 348 31.29 -14.04 -12.13
CA VAL A 348 30.38 -15.20 -12.08
C VAL A 348 30.68 -16.10 -10.88
N SER A 349 31.97 -16.26 -10.53
CA SER A 349 32.38 -17.08 -9.38
C SER A 349 31.92 -16.50 -8.04
N GLU A 350 31.97 -15.17 -7.87
CA GLU A 350 31.47 -14.49 -6.68
C GLU A 350 29.95 -14.66 -6.57
N ALA A 351 29.21 -14.49 -7.67
CA ALA A 351 27.76 -14.70 -7.69
C ALA A 351 27.38 -16.14 -7.31
N VAL A 352 28.09 -17.14 -7.84
CA VAL A 352 27.88 -18.56 -7.47
C VAL A 352 28.22 -18.81 -6.00
N HIS A 353 29.28 -18.18 -5.49
CA HIS A 353 29.65 -18.31 -4.08
C HIS A 353 28.56 -17.76 -3.16
N LEU A 354 28.06 -16.54 -3.41
CA LEU A 354 26.98 -15.95 -2.64
C LEU A 354 25.67 -16.74 -2.79
N ALA A 355 25.36 -17.28 -3.97
CA ALA A 355 24.16 -18.10 -4.16
C ALA A 355 24.21 -19.39 -3.33
N ARG A 356 25.37 -20.06 -3.29
CA ARG A 356 25.60 -21.23 -2.42
C ARG A 356 25.43 -20.87 -0.95
N LEU A 357 26.00 -19.74 -0.54
CA LEU A 357 25.88 -19.27 0.84
C LEU A 357 24.42 -18.97 1.22
N ALA A 358 23.72 -18.19 0.40
CA ALA A 358 22.31 -17.86 0.62
C ALA A 358 21.45 -19.12 0.67
N LYS A 359 21.67 -20.09 -0.23
CA LYS A 359 20.95 -21.36 -0.23
C LYS A 359 21.25 -22.22 0.99
N GLN A 360 22.49 -22.24 1.46
CA GLN A 360 22.87 -22.95 2.69
C GLN A 360 22.15 -22.34 3.91
N ILE A 361 22.11 -21.01 4.01
CA ILE A 361 21.40 -20.30 5.09
C ILE A 361 19.90 -20.60 5.01
N GLU A 362 19.30 -20.52 3.82
CA GLU A 362 17.88 -20.85 3.59
C GLU A 362 17.54 -22.26 4.13
N ILE A 363 18.33 -23.28 3.76
CA ILE A 363 18.10 -24.67 4.20
C ILE A 363 18.30 -24.83 5.71
N THR A 364 19.32 -24.17 6.26
CA THR A 364 19.71 -24.37 7.67
C THR A 364 18.79 -23.62 8.64
N THR A 365 18.33 -22.43 8.24
CA THR A 365 17.68 -21.48 9.14
C THR A 365 16.26 -21.11 8.75
N GLY A 366 15.91 -21.18 7.46
CA GLY A 366 14.67 -20.62 6.92
C GLY A 366 14.55 -19.10 7.05
N ALA A 367 15.59 -18.38 7.48
CA ALA A 367 15.54 -16.94 7.73
C ALA A 367 15.49 -16.10 6.46
N ILE A 368 16.11 -16.59 5.40
CA ILE A 368 16.10 -15.97 4.08
C ILE A 368 15.71 -17.01 3.02
N ILE A 369 15.26 -16.53 1.86
CA ILE A 369 15.06 -17.35 0.67
C ILE A 369 15.90 -16.79 -0.46
N PHE A 370 16.77 -17.61 -1.05
CA PHE A 370 17.45 -17.23 -2.28
C PHE A 370 16.44 -17.27 -3.43
N ASP A 371 16.14 -16.10 -3.99
CA ASP A 371 15.10 -15.94 -5.01
C ASP A 371 15.69 -15.79 -6.41
N GLY A 372 16.90 -15.24 -6.51
CA GLY A 372 17.62 -15.12 -7.78
C GLY A 372 18.64 -13.99 -7.80
N ILE A 373 18.71 -13.27 -8.92
CA ILE A 373 19.72 -12.23 -9.18
C ILE A 373 19.07 -10.94 -9.65
N THR A 374 19.78 -9.83 -9.48
CA THR A 374 19.37 -8.51 -9.93
C THR A 374 20.55 -7.80 -10.61
N GLY A 375 20.28 -7.03 -11.66
CA GLY A 375 21.26 -6.21 -12.34
C GLY A 375 20.59 -5.03 -12.99
N TYR A 376 20.87 -3.81 -12.52
CA TYR A 376 20.21 -2.61 -13.00
C TYR A 376 21.11 -1.83 -13.96
N GLU A 377 20.65 -1.62 -15.20
CA GLU A 377 21.41 -0.99 -16.29
C GLU A 377 21.36 0.55 -16.23
N GLY A 378 21.68 1.14 -15.07
CA GLY A 378 21.60 2.58 -14.85
C GLY A 378 22.54 3.44 -15.71
N HIS A 379 23.45 2.82 -16.47
CA HIS A 379 24.36 3.48 -17.43
C HIS A 379 23.73 3.69 -18.82
N THR A 380 22.61 3.03 -19.11
CA THR A 380 21.90 3.09 -20.41
C THR A 380 20.97 4.29 -20.67
N PRO A 381 20.43 5.03 -19.67
CA PRO A 381 19.34 5.99 -19.89
C PRO A 381 19.50 7.01 -21.01
N ILE A 382 20.70 7.57 -21.17
CA ILE A 382 21.01 8.66 -22.11
C ILE A 382 21.84 8.20 -23.31
N LEU A 383 22.05 6.90 -23.47
CA LEU A 383 22.79 6.37 -24.60
C LEU A 383 21.97 6.51 -25.89
N PRO A 384 22.61 6.78 -27.05
CA PRO A 384 21.97 6.71 -28.35
C PRO A 384 21.31 5.33 -28.57
N PRO A 385 20.20 5.25 -29.35
CA PRO A 385 19.40 4.02 -29.47
C PRO A 385 20.21 2.75 -29.74
N SER A 386 21.07 2.74 -30.77
CA SER A 386 21.85 1.55 -31.12
C SER A 386 22.84 1.14 -30.05
N THR A 387 23.46 2.12 -29.38
CA THR A 387 24.40 1.87 -28.27
C THR A 387 23.64 1.35 -27.05
N LYS A 388 22.46 1.92 -26.76
CA LYS A 388 21.60 1.46 -25.67
C LYS A 388 21.18 -0.01 -25.83
N THR A 389 20.73 -0.40 -27.02
CA THR A 389 20.39 -1.79 -27.33
C THR A 389 21.61 -2.70 -27.15
N HIS A 390 22.78 -2.27 -27.64
CA HIS A 390 24.03 -3.03 -27.49
C HIS A 390 24.43 -3.23 -26.01
N GLU A 391 24.50 -2.15 -25.23
CA GLU A 391 24.87 -2.21 -23.81
C GLU A 391 23.84 -3.03 -23.00
N THR A 392 22.55 -2.89 -23.29
CA THR A 392 21.50 -3.72 -22.64
C THR A 392 21.73 -5.21 -22.93
N GLN A 393 22.06 -5.56 -24.18
CA GLN A 393 22.38 -6.94 -24.54
C GLN A 393 23.64 -7.45 -23.80
N LEU A 394 24.68 -6.61 -23.65
CA LEU A 394 25.88 -6.98 -22.88
C LEU A 394 25.55 -7.23 -21.40
N SER A 395 24.79 -6.33 -20.77
CA SER A 395 24.33 -6.49 -19.38
C SER A 395 23.53 -7.78 -19.19
N HIS A 396 22.60 -8.06 -20.10
CA HIS A 396 21.77 -9.25 -20.04
C HIS A 396 22.57 -10.54 -20.33
N ASN A 397 23.60 -10.50 -21.17
CA ASN A 397 24.50 -11.64 -21.37
C ASN A 397 25.26 -11.99 -20.08
N ILE A 398 25.66 -10.99 -19.28
CA ILE A 398 26.28 -11.22 -17.97
C ILE A 398 25.28 -11.91 -17.03
N LEU A 399 24.05 -11.41 -16.93
CA LEU A 399 23.01 -12.02 -16.10
C LEU A 399 22.69 -13.46 -16.54
N ALA A 400 22.59 -13.72 -17.85
CA ALA A 400 22.37 -15.05 -18.38
C ALA A 400 23.52 -16.01 -18.03
N ALA A 401 24.77 -15.57 -18.15
CA ALA A 401 25.94 -16.36 -17.76
C ALA A 401 25.95 -16.68 -16.26
N VAL A 402 25.61 -15.70 -15.41
CA VAL A 402 25.48 -15.90 -13.95
C VAL A 402 24.36 -16.90 -13.63
N LYS A 403 23.19 -16.75 -14.24
CA LYS A 403 22.06 -17.69 -14.09
C LYS A 403 22.48 -19.12 -14.41
N ILE A 404 23.09 -19.34 -15.59
CA ILE A 404 23.56 -20.65 -16.03
C ILE A 404 24.56 -21.25 -15.03
N ALA A 405 25.50 -20.45 -14.53
CA ALA A 405 26.52 -20.92 -13.59
C ALA A 405 25.92 -21.30 -12.22
N ILE A 406 24.96 -20.52 -11.71
CA ILE A 406 24.26 -20.82 -10.44
C ILE A 406 23.42 -22.10 -10.59
N GLU A 407 22.69 -22.25 -11.71
CA GLU A 407 21.86 -23.44 -11.97
C GLU A 407 22.70 -24.70 -12.21
N SER A 408 23.87 -24.56 -12.84
CA SER A 408 24.84 -25.65 -12.97
C SER A 408 25.40 -26.11 -11.62
N ALA A 409 25.34 -25.25 -10.60
CA ALA A 409 25.66 -25.62 -9.21
C ALA A 409 24.47 -26.23 -8.45
N GLY A 410 23.33 -26.49 -9.12
CA GLY A 410 22.14 -27.11 -8.54
C GLY A 410 21.22 -26.16 -7.79
N ILE A 411 21.35 -24.84 -7.99
CA ILE A 411 20.56 -23.82 -7.29
C ILE A 411 19.65 -23.13 -8.31
N CYS A 412 18.33 -23.17 -8.09
CA CYS A 412 17.36 -22.54 -8.99
C CYS A 412 17.42 -21.01 -8.90
N VAL A 413 17.40 -20.32 -10.05
CA VAL A 413 17.28 -18.86 -10.14
C VAL A 413 15.89 -18.53 -10.64
N ASN A 414 14.98 -18.17 -9.73
CA ASN A 414 13.57 -17.92 -10.05
C ASN A 414 13.36 -16.50 -10.61
N VAL A 415 14.10 -15.53 -10.07
CA VAL A 415 13.99 -14.12 -10.43
C VAL A 415 15.28 -13.60 -11.06
N ILE A 416 15.15 -12.92 -12.20
CA ILE A 416 16.18 -12.08 -12.80
C ILE A 416 15.54 -10.71 -12.97
N SER A 417 15.82 -9.81 -12.03
CA SER A 417 15.23 -8.49 -11.98
C SER A 417 16.18 -7.42 -12.52
N GLY A 418 15.68 -6.51 -13.35
CA GLY A 418 16.49 -5.46 -13.96
C GLY A 418 15.65 -4.50 -14.79
N GLY A 419 16.27 -3.75 -15.70
CA GLY A 419 15.58 -2.91 -16.67
C GLY A 419 14.92 -1.66 -16.07
N GLY A 420 15.38 -0.50 -16.54
CA GLY A 420 14.74 0.79 -16.24
C GLY A 420 13.78 1.21 -17.35
N SER A 421 12.98 2.25 -17.10
CA SER A 421 12.07 2.80 -18.13
C SER A 421 12.79 3.25 -19.39
N CYS A 422 14.10 3.52 -19.33
CA CYS A 422 14.84 3.98 -20.50
C CYS A 422 15.23 2.89 -21.48
N ASN A 423 15.29 1.63 -21.05
CA ASN A 423 15.74 0.49 -21.87
C ASN A 423 14.80 -0.72 -21.76
N TYR A 424 13.67 -0.64 -21.07
CA TYR A 424 12.78 -1.80 -20.87
C TYR A 424 12.29 -2.43 -22.18
N ILE A 425 12.16 -1.65 -23.26
CA ILE A 425 11.82 -2.18 -24.59
C ILE A 425 12.93 -3.10 -25.10
N ASP A 426 14.20 -2.69 -24.99
CA ASP A 426 15.35 -3.53 -25.34
C ASP A 426 15.41 -4.75 -24.41
N CYS A 427 15.17 -4.55 -23.10
CA CYS A 427 15.17 -5.64 -22.11
C CYS A 427 14.15 -6.75 -22.46
N LEU A 428 12.95 -6.36 -22.89
CA LEU A 428 11.89 -7.30 -23.30
C LEU A 428 12.25 -8.10 -24.55
N GLN A 429 13.21 -7.65 -25.37
CA GLN A 429 13.63 -8.35 -26.58
C GLN A 429 14.67 -9.42 -26.31
N THR A 430 15.48 -9.31 -25.25
CA THR A 430 16.56 -10.28 -25.00
C THR A 430 16.06 -11.59 -24.40
N GLY A 431 14.89 -11.59 -23.75
CA GLY A 431 14.31 -12.76 -23.06
C GLY A 431 15.06 -13.24 -21.82
N VAL A 432 15.90 -12.39 -21.20
CA VAL A 432 16.71 -12.77 -20.02
C VAL A 432 16.01 -12.45 -18.70
N LEU A 433 15.36 -11.30 -18.59
CA LEU A 433 14.72 -10.87 -17.36
C LEU A 433 13.40 -11.62 -17.14
N THR A 434 13.12 -11.95 -15.89
CA THR A 434 11.79 -12.44 -15.46
C THR A 434 10.98 -11.35 -14.76
N GLU A 435 11.63 -10.24 -14.37
CA GLU A 435 11.01 -9.08 -13.75
C GLU A 435 11.66 -7.78 -14.26
N ILE A 436 10.84 -6.76 -14.55
CA ILE A 436 11.30 -5.42 -14.91
C ILE A 436 11.02 -4.39 -13.81
N GLN A 437 11.96 -3.46 -13.60
CA GLN A 437 11.95 -2.39 -12.61
C GLN A 437 11.69 -1.01 -13.25
N ALA A 438 10.80 -0.91 -14.24
CA ALA A 438 10.55 0.33 -14.97
C ALA A 438 9.45 1.18 -14.29
N GLY A 439 9.77 2.39 -13.81
CA GLY A 439 8.82 3.26 -13.11
C GLY A 439 8.55 4.61 -13.77
N GLY A 440 9.61 5.30 -14.21
CA GLY A 440 9.49 6.65 -14.76
C GLY A 440 8.65 6.74 -16.03
N GLY A 441 8.61 5.68 -16.85
CA GLY A 441 7.78 5.58 -18.04
C GLY A 441 6.27 5.54 -17.76
N ALA A 442 5.86 5.21 -16.53
CA ALA A 442 4.46 5.28 -16.13
C ALA A 442 3.99 6.74 -15.97
N LEU A 443 4.84 7.59 -15.38
CA LEU A 443 4.53 9.02 -15.17
C LEU A 443 4.86 9.86 -16.41
N GLY A 444 6.06 9.66 -16.97
CA GLY A 444 6.56 10.36 -18.15
C GLY A 444 6.99 11.81 -17.89
N ASP A 445 8.12 12.20 -18.48
CA ASP A 445 8.69 13.54 -18.46
C ASP A 445 9.53 13.79 -19.72
N LEU A 446 10.15 14.97 -19.82
CA LEU A 446 10.96 15.33 -20.99
C LEU A 446 12.16 14.39 -21.19
N LEU A 447 12.82 13.93 -20.12
CA LEU A 447 13.95 13.01 -20.21
C LEU A 447 13.49 11.66 -20.79
N TYR A 448 12.46 11.05 -20.21
CA TYR A 448 11.97 9.76 -20.70
C TYR A 448 11.40 9.86 -22.12
N TYR A 449 10.65 10.93 -22.41
CA TYR A 449 10.04 11.12 -23.72
C TYR A 449 11.07 11.36 -24.83
N HIS A 450 12.02 12.28 -24.62
CA HIS A 450 12.98 12.68 -25.65
C HIS A 450 14.31 11.93 -25.60
N GLN A 451 14.96 11.83 -24.44
CA GLN A 451 16.31 11.25 -24.34
C GLN A 451 16.28 9.74 -24.25
N ALA A 452 15.27 9.19 -23.56
CA ALA A 452 15.07 7.76 -23.53
C ALA A 452 14.30 7.20 -24.75
N ASN A 453 13.84 8.08 -25.65
CA ASN A 453 13.10 7.79 -26.88
C ASN A 453 11.73 7.11 -26.65
N LEU A 454 11.10 7.28 -25.49
CA LEU A 454 9.79 6.68 -25.26
C LEU A 454 8.66 7.29 -26.11
N LYS A 455 8.88 8.47 -26.70
CA LYS A 455 7.97 9.05 -27.70
C LYS A 455 7.73 8.13 -28.90
N ASP A 456 8.75 7.38 -29.32
CA ASP A 456 8.66 6.45 -30.47
C ASP A 456 7.90 5.17 -30.10
N TYR A 457 7.62 5.01 -28.80
CA TYR A 457 6.91 3.90 -28.21
C TYR A 457 5.62 4.35 -27.53
N ASP A 458 5.02 5.47 -27.98
CA ASP A 458 3.69 5.95 -27.61
C ASP A 458 3.50 6.32 -26.12
N HIS A 459 4.59 6.59 -25.40
CA HIS A 459 4.47 7.13 -24.03
C HIS A 459 4.08 8.61 -24.05
N GLN A 460 3.38 9.03 -22.99
CA GLN A 460 2.97 10.41 -22.76
C GLN A 460 3.69 11.02 -21.54
N MET A 461 3.68 12.35 -21.43
CA MET A 461 4.33 13.10 -20.34
C MET A 461 3.32 13.61 -19.33
N GLY A 462 3.14 12.87 -18.23
CA GLY A 462 2.14 13.17 -17.19
C GLY A 462 2.67 13.90 -15.96
N SER A 463 3.99 14.06 -15.80
CA SER A 463 4.59 14.80 -14.69
C SER A 463 4.64 16.31 -14.97
N LEU A 464 3.85 17.09 -14.23
CA LEU A 464 3.64 18.51 -14.51
C LEU A 464 3.85 19.39 -13.27
N ILE A 465 4.25 20.64 -13.46
CA ILE A 465 4.38 21.65 -12.42
C ILE A 465 3.61 22.91 -12.81
N LEU A 466 2.70 23.34 -11.94
CA LEU A 466 2.01 24.62 -12.10
C LEU A 466 2.85 25.74 -11.49
N THR A 467 3.15 26.78 -12.27
CA THR A 467 3.81 27.99 -11.79
C THR A 467 2.93 29.22 -12.05
N GLN A 468 2.94 30.18 -11.13
CA GLN A 468 2.31 31.48 -11.32
C GLN A 468 3.36 32.51 -11.73
N ILE A 469 3.05 33.29 -12.75
CA ILE A 469 3.84 34.43 -13.21
C ILE A 469 3.75 35.54 -12.16
N ILE A 470 4.90 35.89 -11.58
CA ILE A 470 5.02 36.91 -10.54
C ILE A 470 5.60 38.23 -11.07
N SER A 471 6.26 38.22 -12.22
CA SER A 471 6.86 39.41 -12.83
C SER A 471 6.98 39.27 -14.34
N VAL A 472 6.60 40.33 -15.05
CA VAL A 472 6.82 40.54 -16.48
C VAL A 472 7.29 41.99 -16.63
N PRO A 473 8.46 42.26 -17.24
CA PRO A 473 8.92 43.62 -17.52
C PRO A 473 8.05 44.27 -18.60
N THR A 474 8.03 45.60 -18.64
CA THR A 474 7.20 46.39 -19.57
C THR A 474 7.50 46.08 -21.05
N ASP A 475 8.74 45.70 -21.36
CA ASP A 475 9.16 45.33 -22.73
C ASP A 475 8.71 43.93 -23.16
N GLN A 476 8.03 43.17 -22.28
CA GLN A 476 7.54 41.82 -22.54
C GLN A 476 8.64 40.83 -23.00
N SER A 477 9.91 41.11 -22.67
CA SER A 477 11.06 40.31 -23.10
C SER A 477 11.15 38.95 -22.42
N ARG A 478 10.55 38.79 -21.23
CA ARG A 478 10.60 37.58 -20.41
C ARG A 478 9.44 37.52 -19.42
N ALA A 479 9.11 36.34 -18.92
CA ALA A 479 8.24 36.18 -17.75
C ALA A 479 8.96 35.41 -16.65
N ILE A 480 8.65 35.73 -15.39
CA ILE A 480 9.21 35.08 -14.21
C ILE A 480 8.10 34.35 -13.46
N GLY A 481 8.17 33.02 -13.42
CA GLY A 481 7.30 32.16 -12.61
C GLY A 481 7.89 31.87 -11.23
N ASN A 482 7.05 31.51 -10.25
CA ASN A 482 7.43 31.18 -8.87
C ASN A 482 7.78 29.69 -8.60
N ALA A 483 8.08 28.91 -9.64
CA ALA A 483 8.54 27.52 -9.50
C ALA A 483 10.02 27.45 -9.88
N GLY A 484 10.94 27.51 -8.92
CA GLY A 484 12.37 27.33 -9.17
C GLY A 484 12.80 25.87 -9.14
N PHE A 485 14.12 25.61 -9.10
CA PHE A 485 14.64 24.24 -9.02
C PHE A 485 14.20 23.47 -7.76
N LYS A 486 13.80 24.18 -6.70
CA LYS A 486 13.22 23.55 -5.50
C LYS A 486 11.77 23.07 -5.68
N ALA A 487 11.14 23.40 -6.80
CA ALA A 487 9.79 22.95 -7.14
C ALA A 487 9.77 22.07 -8.39
N VAL A 488 10.50 22.45 -9.44
CA VAL A 488 10.51 21.70 -10.71
C VAL A 488 11.55 20.58 -10.75
N GLY A 489 12.44 20.54 -9.75
CA GLY A 489 13.61 19.67 -9.76
C GLY A 489 14.70 20.17 -10.70
N TRP A 490 15.92 19.69 -10.49
CA TRP A 490 17.01 19.85 -11.44
C TRP A 490 17.86 18.60 -11.44
N HIS A 491 18.17 18.12 -12.64
CA HIS A 491 19.06 16.98 -12.83
C HIS A 491 19.96 17.26 -14.03
N PRO A 492 21.27 16.95 -13.97
CA PRO A 492 22.21 17.22 -15.05
C PRO A 492 21.78 16.66 -16.41
N PHE A 493 21.08 15.52 -16.41
CA PHE A 493 20.59 14.88 -17.63
C PHE A 493 19.16 15.32 -18.00
N GLY A 494 18.36 15.87 -17.09
CA GLY A 494 16.98 16.26 -17.38
C GLY A 494 16.85 17.54 -18.19
N GLY A 495 17.79 18.48 -18.01
CA GLY A 495 17.71 19.81 -18.62
C GLY A 495 16.69 20.71 -17.92
N LEU A 496 16.12 21.65 -18.68
CA LEU A 496 15.11 22.59 -18.20
C LEU A 496 13.69 22.06 -18.48
N PRO A 497 12.70 22.38 -17.64
CA PRO A 497 11.30 22.06 -17.93
C PRO A 497 10.81 22.83 -19.16
N ALA A 498 9.70 22.39 -19.75
CA ALA A 498 9.13 23.01 -20.95
C ALA A 498 7.67 23.41 -20.71
N PRO A 499 7.16 24.52 -21.27
CA PRO A 499 5.73 24.83 -21.20
C PRO A 499 4.90 23.74 -21.89
N ARG A 500 3.84 23.25 -21.24
CA ARG A 500 2.94 22.22 -21.81
C ARG A 500 2.12 22.76 -22.98
N ASP A 501 1.52 23.93 -22.78
CA ASP A 501 0.48 24.47 -23.68
C ASP A 501 0.94 25.72 -24.47
N ARG A 502 2.20 26.14 -24.33
CA ARG A 502 2.76 27.38 -24.93
C ARG A 502 4.03 27.09 -25.71
N GLN A 503 3.88 26.59 -26.94
CA GLN A 503 5.00 26.26 -27.84
C GLN A 503 5.79 27.48 -28.31
N ASP A 504 5.21 28.67 -28.18
CA ASP A 504 5.85 29.95 -28.45
C ASP A 504 6.78 30.41 -27.31
N LEU A 505 6.79 29.70 -26.17
CA LEU A 505 7.62 29.98 -25.02
C LEU A 505 8.64 28.86 -24.76
N ARG A 506 9.77 29.24 -24.15
CA ARG A 506 10.75 28.31 -23.61
C ARG A 506 11.26 28.76 -22.24
N VAL A 507 11.63 27.79 -21.41
CA VAL A 507 12.35 28.07 -20.15
C VAL A 507 13.84 28.19 -20.47
N ILE A 508 14.45 29.27 -20.01
CA ILE A 508 15.89 29.55 -20.22
C ILE A 508 16.72 29.51 -18.94
N GLY A 509 16.08 29.33 -17.79
CA GLY A 509 16.81 29.16 -16.55
C GLY A 509 15.92 29.01 -15.33
N LEU A 510 16.52 28.42 -14.30
CA LEU A 510 15.93 28.25 -12.98
C LEU A 510 16.84 28.92 -11.95
N SER A 511 16.24 29.62 -11.00
CA SER A 511 16.85 29.93 -9.71
C SER A 511 16.18 29.09 -8.61
N ALA A 512 16.52 29.31 -7.34
CA ALA A 512 15.94 28.56 -6.22
C ALA A 512 14.41 28.53 -6.25
N GLU A 513 13.78 29.70 -6.47
CA GLU A 513 12.33 29.90 -6.39
C GLU A 513 11.72 30.44 -7.70
N HIS A 514 12.52 30.62 -8.76
CA HIS A 514 12.01 31.22 -10.00
C HIS A 514 12.33 30.44 -11.27
N THR A 515 11.34 30.36 -12.16
CA THR A 515 11.49 29.97 -13.56
C THR A 515 11.55 31.20 -14.43
N LYS A 516 12.50 31.26 -15.37
CA LYS A 516 12.58 32.33 -16.39
C LYS A 516 12.12 31.79 -17.75
N LEU A 517 11.09 32.43 -18.31
CA LEU A 517 10.51 32.14 -19.61
C LEU A 517 10.84 33.26 -20.59
N GLU A 518 11.04 32.93 -21.85
CA GLU A 518 11.10 33.87 -22.98
C GLU A 518 10.41 33.29 -24.21
N SER A 519 10.18 34.11 -25.23
CA SER A 519 9.72 33.61 -26.53
C SER A 519 10.78 32.72 -27.19
N VAL A 520 10.34 31.69 -27.92
CA VAL A 520 11.22 30.87 -28.77
C VAL A 520 11.84 31.67 -29.92
N THR A 521 11.25 32.82 -30.28
CA THR A 521 11.76 33.76 -31.29
C THR A 521 12.00 35.16 -30.70
N PRO A 522 13.04 35.37 -29.87
CA PRO A 522 13.35 36.69 -29.35
C PRO A 522 13.63 37.70 -30.49
N PRO A 523 13.21 38.97 -30.37
CA PRO A 523 12.66 39.63 -29.18
C PRO A 523 11.12 39.62 -29.12
N ALA A 524 10.45 38.61 -29.67
CA ALA A 524 8.99 38.52 -29.59
C ALA A 524 8.50 38.52 -28.13
N SER A 525 7.33 39.14 -27.93
CA SER A 525 6.67 39.25 -26.64
C SER A 525 6.36 37.87 -26.05
N VAL A 526 6.48 37.73 -24.73
CA VAL A 526 6.00 36.53 -24.02
C VAL A 526 4.48 36.44 -23.93
N ASP A 527 3.75 37.53 -24.17
CA ASP A 527 2.29 37.61 -24.06
C ASP A 527 1.77 36.97 -22.77
N LEU A 528 2.28 37.46 -21.64
CA LEU A 528 1.93 37.03 -20.30
C LEU A 528 1.79 38.25 -19.38
N MET A 529 1.00 38.09 -18.33
CA MET A 529 0.78 39.09 -17.29
C MET A 529 1.09 38.49 -15.91
N ARG A 530 1.33 39.38 -14.94
CA ARG A 530 1.43 38.98 -13.54
C ARG A 530 0.10 38.38 -13.09
N GLY A 531 0.15 37.18 -12.50
CA GLY A 531 -1.03 36.43 -12.06
C GLY A 531 -1.37 35.25 -12.95
N ASP A 532 -0.95 35.27 -14.22
CA ASP A 532 -1.13 34.14 -15.13
C ASP A 532 -0.46 32.89 -14.57
N LYS A 533 -1.02 31.72 -14.89
CA LYS A 533 -0.45 30.43 -14.50
C LYS A 533 -0.06 29.66 -15.75
N VAL A 534 1.13 29.05 -15.68
CA VAL A 534 1.70 28.25 -16.76
C VAL A 534 1.97 26.85 -16.23
N VAL A 535 1.55 25.85 -17.00
CA VAL A 535 1.86 24.44 -16.73
C VAL A 535 3.19 24.11 -17.41
N LEU A 536 4.12 23.58 -16.63
CA LEU A 536 5.42 23.11 -17.10
C LEU A 536 5.43 21.58 -17.08
N ILE A 537 5.91 20.96 -18.15
CA ILE A 537 6.30 19.55 -18.16
C ILE A 537 7.63 19.44 -17.42
N ALA A 538 7.70 18.52 -16.45
CA ALA A 538 8.91 18.30 -15.69
C ALA A 538 10.07 17.85 -16.60
N ALA A 539 11.27 18.30 -16.27
CA ALA A 539 12.48 17.84 -16.94
C ALA A 539 12.84 16.40 -16.54
N TYR A 540 12.73 16.10 -15.25
CA TYR A 540 13.02 14.79 -14.68
C TYR A 540 12.21 14.56 -13.40
N THR A 541 11.38 13.53 -13.39
CA THR A 541 10.37 13.28 -12.35
C THR A 541 10.97 12.81 -11.03
N ASP A 542 12.14 12.15 -11.06
CA ASP A 542 12.66 11.44 -9.89
C ASP A 542 12.91 12.32 -8.65
N ALA A 543 13.02 13.65 -8.84
CA ALA A 543 13.19 14.61 -7.75
C ALA A 543 11.86 15.13 -7.17
N LEU A 544 10.73 14.99 -7.88
CA LEU A 544 9.50 15.71 -7.54
C LEU A 544 8.86 15.23 -6.25
N GLY A 545 8.85 13.91 -6.02
CA GLY A 545 8.38 13.32 -4.76
C GLY A 545 9.18 13.77 -3.54
N PHE A 546 10.43 14.21 -3.70
CA PHE A 546 11.20 14.78 -2.58
C PHE A 546 10.88 16.26 -2.33
N LEU A 547 10.53 17.01 -3.38
CA LEU A 547 10.37 18.46 -3.34
C LEU A 547 8.98 18.92 -2.91
N HIS A 548 7.98 18.04 -3.02
CA HIS A 548 6.59 18.36 -2.75
C HIS A 548 6.05 17.57 -1.56
N LYS A 549 5.02 18.12 -0.92
CA LYS A 549 4.26 17.43 0.14
C LYS A 549 2.99 16.78 -0.38
N LYS A 550 2.53 17.18 -1.57
CA LYS A 550 1.27 16.76 -2.17
C LYS A 550 1.45 16.52 -3.66
N ILE A 551 0.69 15.57 -4.17
CA ILE A 551 0.48 15.34 -5.60
C ILE A 551 -0.98 15.60 -5.88
N TYR A 552 -1.26 16.43 -6.89
CA TYR A 552 -2.61 16.62 -7.40
C TYR A 552 -2.76 15.73 -8.63
N GLY A 553 -3.55 14.65 -8.51
CA GLY A 553 -3.94 13.83 -9.65
C GLY A 553 -5.04 14.55 -10.42
N ILE A 554 -4.83 14.77 -11.71
CA ILE A 554 -5.71 15.61 -12.54
C ILE A 554 -6.22 14.84 -13.77
N ARG A 555 -7.38 15.24 -14.26
CA ARG A 555 -7.87 14.93 -15.62
C ARG A 555 -8.50 16.16 -16.23
N ASN A 556 -8.23 16.40 -17.51
CA ASN A 556 -8.76 17.56 -18.24
C ASN A 556 -8.54 18.89 -17.48
N ASP A 557 -7.41 19.06 -16.80
CA ASP A 557 -7.08 20.24 -15.98
C ASP A 557 -8.01 20.49 -14.77
N TYR A 558 -8.69 19.45 -14.28
CA TYR A 558 -9.41 19.44 -13.00
C TYR A 558 -8.80 18.43 -12.04
N VAL A 559 -8.77 18.78 -10.75
CA VAL A 559 -8.25 17.91 -9.70
C VAL A 559 -9.25 16.79 -9.41
N GLU A 560 -8.84 15.55 -9.63
CA GLU A 560 -9.65 14.37 -9.32
C GLU A 560 -9.33 13.84 -7.92
N VAL A 561 -8.05 13.86 -7.56
CA VAL A 561 -7.56 13.33 -6.29
C VAL A 561 -6.36 14.14 -5.81
N VAL A 562 -6.17 14.16 -4.49
CA VAL A 562 -4.97 14.75 -3.90
C VAL A 562 -4.38 13.73 -2.95
N TRP A 563 -3.12 13.39 -3.19
CA TRP A 563 -2.37 12.49 -2.33
C TRP A 563 -1.32 13.24 -1.54
N ASP A 564 -1.16 12.87 -0.27
CA ASP A 564 -0.02 13.31 0.51
C ASP A 564 1.19 12.45 0.17
N ILE A 565 2.35 13.07 0.05
CA ILE A 565 3.62 12.38 -0.12
C ILE A 565 4.09 11.95 1.25
N ALA A 566 4.41 10.66 1.41
CA ALA A 566 4.88 10.13 2.68
C ALA A 566 6.30 10.69 2.96
N SER A 567 6.44 11.40 4.08
CA SER A 567 7.68 12.04 4.52
C SER A 567 8.16 11.51 5.86
#